data_AF-A0A1X0S2H3-F1
#
_entry.id   AF-A0A1X0S2H3-F1
#
_cell.length_a   1.000
_cell.length_b   1.000
_cell.length_c   1.000
_cell.angle_alpha   90.00
_cell.angle_beta   90.00
_cell.angle_gamma   90.00
#
_symmetry.space_group_name_H-M   'P 1'
#
loop_
_entity.id
_entity.type
_entity.pdbx_description
1 polymer ?
#
loop_
_entity_poly.entity_id
_entity_poly.type
_entity_poly.pdbx_seq_one_letter_code
_entity_poly.pdbx_strand_id
1 'polypeptide(L)'
;MKPQDKASNNYVHRKLQLLSFVKKLNTSKYRSVKENTLTAINSNKILEIASKLKNIDKEDIDIIQTFIKTVQARMQDKTFMPLKYTDPRGSRYFSLLPLYKIDSKSIQIDAQSFWKLAEQCDIKIKPGQKNDNDLTLWCLNVFDFSKIGYKTLESLTSCSKKFAYLTSQICNKCKSKQLNNISITGSKRRVHFVLKCESCGTVWNRDVNSALNIYDIFVYKSKHDNESPLPFKRPSED
;
A
#
# COMPACT_ATOMS: atom_id res chain seq x y z
N MET A 1 -7.30 -17.03 -25.77
CA MET A 1 -7.43 -15.56 -25.66
C MET A 1 -8.30 -15.07 -26.82
N LYS A 2 -9.06 -13.98 -26.68
CA LYS A 2 -9.86 -13.43 -27.79
C LYS A 2 -9.05 -12.34 -28.52
N PRO A 3 -9.16 -12.23 -29.87
CA PRO A 3 -8.64 -11.09 -30.62
C PRO A 3 -9.16 -9.78 -30.07
N GLN A 4 -8.32 -8.74 -30.09
CA GLN A 4 -8.66 -7.39 -29.65
C GLN A 4 -8.69 -6.45 -30.86
N ASP A 5 -9.65 -5.53 -30.85
CA ASP A 5 -9.84 -4.46 -31.82
C ASP A 5 -9.12 -3.16 -31.40
N LYS A 6 -8.66 -3.08 -30.15
CA LYS A 6 -7.99 -1.90 -29.58
C LYS A 6 -6.71 -2.27 -28.85
N ALA A 7 -5.70 -1.41 -28.99
CA ALA A 7 -4.47 -1.48 -28.24
C ALA A 7 -4.63 -0.75 -26.91
N SER A 8 -4.10 -1.35 -25.84
CA SER A 8 -4.05 -0.71 -24.52
C SER A 8 -2.84 0.22 -24.39
N ASN A 9 -2.97 1.24 -23.55
CA ASN A 9 -1.88 2.15 -23.21
C ASN A 9 -0.63 1.39 -22.73
N ASN A 10 -0.82 0.38 -21.87
CA ASN A 10 0.28 -0.45 -21.36
C ASN A 10 0.95 -1.31 -22.44
N TYR A 11 0.20 -1.77 -23.44
CA TYR A 11 0.80 -2.49 -24.58
C TYR A 11 1.74 -1.56 -25.37
N VAL A 12 1.26 -0.37 -25.73
CA VAL A 12 2.04 0.63 -26.48
C VAL A 12 3.27 1.07 -25.69
N HIS A 13 3.10 1.38 -24.39
CA HIS A 13 4.20 1.70 -23.49
C HIS A 13 5.32 0.65 -23.54
N ARG A 14 4.98 -0.63 -23.37
CA ARG A 14 5.95 -1.73 -23.37
C ARG A 14 6.67 -1.88 -24.69
N LYS A 15 5.95 -1.81 -25.81
CA LYS A 15 6.55 -1.95 -27.14
C LYS A 15 7.49 -0.78 -27.46
N LEU A 16 7.12 0.44 -27.09
CA LEU A 16 8.00 1.59 -27.24
C LEU A 16 9.25 1.51 -26.35
N GLN A 17 9.14 0.98 -25.12
CA GLN A 17 10.30 0.81 -24.22
C GLN A 17 11.37 -0.16 -24.73
N LEU A 18 11.03 -1.00 -25.72
CA LEU A 18 12.01 -1.88 -26.40
C LEU A 18 12.89 -1.11 -27.41
N LEU A 19 12.45 0.07 -27.84
CA LEU A 19 13.18 0.90 -28.79
C LEU A 19 14.30 1.67 -28.06
N SER A 20 15.51 1.63 -28.59
CA SER A 20 16.70 2.20 -27.95
C SER A 20 16.60 3.72 -27.78
N PHE A 21 16.09 4.44 -28.79
CA PHE A 21 15.95 5.90 -28.75
C PHE A 21 14.94 6.37 -27.69
N VAL A 22 13.93 5.57 -27.36
CA VAL A 22 12.90 5.93 -26.37
C VAL A 22 13.51 6.16 -24.99
N LYS A 23 14.61 5.47 -24.65
CA LYS A 23 15.33 5.67 -23.38
C LYS A 23 16.04 7.02 -23.29
N LYS A 24 16.32 7.65 -24.44
CA LYS A 24 16.98 8.97 -24.54
C LYS A 24 15.99 10.13 -24.50
N LEU A 25 14.68 9.86 -24.62
CA LEU A 25 13.64 10.89 -24.60
C LEU A 25 13.38 11.38 -23.18
N ASN A 26 13.13 12.69 -23.03
CA ASN A 26 12.61 13.23 -21.78
C ASN A 26 11.15 12.78 -21.54
N THR A 27 10.70 12.87 -20.28
CA THR A 27 9.38 12.38 -19.85
C THR A 27 8.21 12.99 -20.66
N SER A 28 8.30 14.28 -20.99
CA SER A 28 7.24 14.99 -21.73
C SER A 28 7.15 14.52 -23.18
N LYS A 29 8.30 14.42 -23.87
CA LYS A 29 8.41 13.89 -25.24
C LYS A 29 7.96 12.45 -25.29
N TYR A 30 8.41 11.62 -24.35
CA TYR A 30 7.99 10.22 -24.28
C TYR A 30 6.48 10.07 -24.11
N ARG A 31 5.87 10.87 -23.22
CA ARG A 31 4.41 10.89 -23.03
C ARG A 31 3.71 11.23 -24.35
N SER A 32 4.19 12.27 -25.04
CA SER A 32 3.66 12.68 -26.34
C SER A 32 3.77 11.56 -27.39
N VAL A 33 4.93 10.92 -27.55
CA VAL A 33 5.12 9.79 -28.49
C VAL A 33 4.14 8.66 -28.18
N LYS A 34 4.03 8.29 -26.89
CA LYS A 34 3.16 7.20 -26.46
C LYS A 34 1.68 7.48 -26.74
N GLU A 35 1.20 8.68 -26.43
CA GLU A 35 -0.19 9.08 -26.66
C GLU A 35 -0.52 9.14 -28.15
N ASN A 36 0.33 9.78 -28.96
CA ASN A 36 0.11 9.85 -30.41
C ASN A 36 0.17 8.47 -31.08
N THR A 37 1.09 7.59 -30.65
CA THR A 37 1.16 6.21 -31.15
C THR A 37 -0.10 5.42 -30.80
N LEU A 38 -0.60 5.55 -29.58
CA LEU A 38 -1.83 4.89 -29.13
C LEU A 38 -3.04 5.36 -29.94
N THR A 39 -3.16 6.68 -30.14
CA THR A 39 -4.25 7.27 -30.94
C THR A 39 -4.19 6.81 -32.39
N ALA A 40 -3.00 6.79 -33.00
CA ALA A 40 -2.80 6.35 -34.37
C ALA A 40 -3.21 4.88 -34.57
N ILE A 41 -2.79 3.99 -33.67
CA ILE A 41 -3.19 2.57 -33.71
C ILE A 41 -4.71 2.43 -33.61
N ASN A 42 -5.32 3.01 -32.57
CA ASN A 42 -6.74 2.80 -32.28
C ASN A 42 -7.69 3.54 -33.24
N SER A 43 -7.22 4.59 -33.90
CA SER A 43 -8.00 5.33 -34.91
C SER A 43 -7.75 4.82 -36.33
N ASN A 44 -6.91 3.79 -36.50
CA ASN A 44 -6.46 3.30 -37.82
C ASN A 44 -5.88 4.43 -38.72
N LYS A 45 -5.16 5.38 -38.11
CA LYS A 45 -4.54 6.52 -38.79
C LYS A 45 -3.03 6.42 -38.77
N ILE A 46 -2.38 7.20 -39.64
CA ILE A 46 -0.92 7.40 -39.64
C ILE A 46 -0.54 8.26 -38.43
N LEU A 47 0.70 8.13 -37.95
CA LEU A 47 1.23 8.96 -36.88
C LEU A 47 1.25 10.43 -37.31
N GLU A 48 0.48 11.28 -36.64
CA GLU A 48 0.53 12.73 -36.85
C GLU A 48 1.78 13.30 -36.17
N ILE A 49 2.66 13.93 -36.95
CA ILE A 49 3.86 14.60 -36.43
C ILE A 49 3.44 15.95 -35.84
N ALA A 50 3.01 15.93 -34.58
CA ALA A 50 2.79 17.17 -33.81
C ALA A 50 4.10 17.96 -33.66
N SER A 51 4.03 19.27 -33.39
CA SER A 51 5.20 20.13 -33.17
C SER A 51 6.20 19.58 -32.14
N LYS A 52 5.72 18.82 -31.16
CA LYS A 52 6.52 18.17 -30.11
C LYS A 52 7.35 16.97 -30.58
N LEU A 53 7.04 16.42 -31.76
CA LEU A 53 7.73 15.28 -32.38
C LEU A 53 8.76 15.70 -33.45
N LYS A 54 8.89 17.00 -33.75
CA LYS A 54 9.77 17.54 -34.80
C LYS A 54 11.27 17.30 -34.54
N ASN A 55 11.67 17.08 -33.29
CA ASN A 55 13.08 16.89 -32.90
C ASN A 55 13.43 15.40 -32.70
N ILE A 56 12.65 14.49 -33.28
CA ILE A 56 12.95 13.06 -33.31
C ILE A 56 13.49 12.76 -34.70
N ASP A 57 14.53 11.92 -34.77
CA ASP A 57 15.15 11.54 -36.03
C ASP A 57 14.13 10.84 -36.93
N LYS A 58 14.23 11.10 -38.24
CA LYS A 58 13.29 10.55 -39.23
C LYS A 58 13.26 9.01 -39.19
N GLU A 59 14.41 8.39 -38.97
CA GLU A 59 14.55 6.93 -38.83
C GLU A 59 13.75 6.38 -37.64
N ASP A 60 13.80 7.06 -36.49
CA ASP A 60 13.03 6.68 -35.31
C ASP A 60 11.52 6.81 -35.55
N ILE A 61 11.10 7.83 -36.30
CA ILE A 61 9.69 8.01 -36.71
C ILE A 61 9.26 6.86 -37.63
N ASP A 62 10.09 6.45 -38.58
CA ASP A 62 9.80 5.35 -39.50
C ASP A 62 9.68 4.00 -38.76
N ILE A 63 10.49 3.78 -37.72
CA ILE A 63 10.36 2.62 -36.83
C ILE A 63 9.01 2.63 -36.12
N ILE A 64 8.57 3.76 -35.56
CA ILE A 64 7.26 3.88 -34.91
C ILE A 64 6.14 3.65 -35.93
N GLN A 65 6.23 4.21 -37.12
CA GLN A 65 5.23 4.02 -38.17
C GLN A 65 5.12 2.56 -38.60
N THR A 66 6.25 1.87 -38.76
CA THR A 66 6.29 0.42 -39.07
C THR A 66 5.61 -0.38 -37.97
N PHE A 67 5.87 -0.04 -36.71
CA PHE A 67 5.19 -0.64 -35.56
C PHE A 67 3.67 -0.42 -35.60
N ILE A 68 3.21 0.80 -35.87
CA ILE A 68 1.78 1.14 -35.97
C ILE A 68 1.10 0.32 -37.06
N LYS A 69 1.68 0.30 -38.28
CA LYS A 69 1.15 -0.46 -39.42
C LYS A 69 1.05 -1.95 -39.11
N THR A 70 2.08 -2.51 -38.48
CA THR A 70 2.09 -3.93 -38.09
C THR A 70 0.96 -4.27 -37.12
N VAL A 71 0.68 -3.38 -36.15
CA VAL A 71 -0.39 -3.61 -35.17
C VAL A 71 -1.77 -3.43 -35.83
N GLN A 72 -1.94 -2.42 -36.68
CA GLN A 72 -3.18 -2.20 -37.43
C GLN A 72 -3.51 -3.39 -38.34
N ALA A 73 -2.54 -3.93 -39.07
CA ALA A 73 -2.72 -5.13 -39.89
C ALA A 73 -3.17 -6.34 -39.04
N ARG A 74 -2.56 -6.53 -37.87
CA ARG A 74 -2.95 -7.59 -36.93
C ARG A 74 -4.35 -7.41 -36.32
N MET A 75 -4.85 -6.17 -36.25
CA MET A 75 -6.21 -5.93 -35.81
C MET A 75 -7.21 -6.25 -36.92
N GLN A 76 -6.87 -5.94 -38.17
CA GLN A 76 -7.69 -6.23 -39.34
C GLN A 76 -7.80 -7.74 -39.61
N ASP A 77 -6.69 -8.47 -39.51
CA ASP A 77 -6.66 -9.93 -39.71
C ASP A 77 -7.16 -10.73 -38.49
N LYS A 78 -7.60 -10.05 -37.41
CA LYS A 78 -8.05 -10.63 -36.14
C LYS A 78 -7.00 -11.51 -35.44
N THR A 79 -5.71 -11.31 -35.69
CA THR A 79 -4.60 -12.00 -35.01
C THR A 79 -4.03 -11.22 -33.84
N PHE A 80 -4.49 -9.99 -33.60
CA PHE A 80 -4.03 -9.15 -32.50
C PHE A 80 -4.50 -9.67 -31.14
N MET A 81 -3.67 -10.50 -30.51
CA MET A 81 -3.92 -11.10 -29.20
C MET A 81 -2.81 -10.74 -28.21
N PRO A 82 -2.69 -9.45 -27.82
CA PRO A 82 -1.62 -9.03 -26.93
C PRO A 82 -1.77 -9.72 -25.57
N LEU A 83 -0.68 -10.34 -25.10
CA LEU A 83 -0.62 -10.90 -23.76
C LEU A 83 -0.98 -9.82 -22.74
N LYS A 84 -2.10 -10.05 -22.02
CA LYS A 84 -2.40 -9.32 -20.79
C LYS A 84 -1.25 -9.62 -19.85
N TYR A 85 -0.55 -8.58 -19.45
CA TYR A 85 0.69 -8.74 -18.75
C TYR A 85 0.46 -9.33 -17.36
N THR A 86 1.04 -10.52 -17.12
CA THR A 86 1.60 -10.85 -15.82
C THR A 86 2.95 -10.13 -15.71
N ASP A 87 3.17 -9.40 -14.61
CA ASP A 87 4.41 -8.71 -14.21
C ASP A 87 5.70 -9.42 -14.70
N PRO A 88 6.85 -8.75 -15.02
CA PRO A 88 8.03 -9.48 -15.49
C PRO A 88 8.60 -10.39 -14.39
N ARG A 89 8.16 -10.18 -13.14
CA ARG A 89 8.40 -11.08 -12.01
C ARG A 89 7.46 -12.31 -11.99
N GLY A 90 6.75 -12.58 -13.08
CA GLY A 90 5.79 -13.67 -13.22
C GLY A 90 4.34 -13.26 -12.90
N SER A 91 3.46 -14.26 -12.79
CA SER A 91 2.14 -14.07 -12.19
C SER A 91 2.33 -13.48 -10.80
N ARG A 92 1.89 -12.22 -10.57
CA ARG A 92 1.70 -11.76 -9.20
C ARG A 92 0.70 -12.72 -8.58
N TYR A 93 1.10 -13.39 -7.50
CA TYR A 93 0.15 -14.05 -6.63
C TYR A 93 -0.84 -12.99 -6.17
N PHE A 94 -2.00 -12.93 -6.83
CA PHE A 94 -3.17 -12.33 -6.26
C PHE A 94 -3.63 -13.37 -5.24
N SER A 95 -3.44 -13.10 -3.96
CA SER A 95 -4.16 -13.89 -2.96
C SER A 95 -5.65 -13.76 -3.27
N LEU A 96 -6.37 -14.88 -3.21
CA LEU A 96 -7.84 -14.88 -3.25
C LEU A 96 -8.44 -14.21 -2.01
N LEU A 97 -7.63 -14.01 -0.97
CA LEU A 97 -7.92 -13.10 0.13
C LEU A 97 -7.78 -11.66 -0.35
N PRO A 98 -8.68 -10.73 0.01
CA PRO A 98 -8.46 -9.32 -0.23
C PRO A 98 -7.16 -8.89 0.43
N LEU A 99 -6.07 -8.86 -0.35
CA LEU A 99 -4.98 -7.95 -0.06
C LEU A 99 -5.53 -6.58 -0.39
N TYR A 100 -6.35 -6.05 0.51
CA TYR A 100 -6.24 -4.62 0.79
C TYR A 100 -4.75 -4.37 0.79
N LYS A 101 -4.28 -3.37 0.04
CA LYS A 101 -3.02 -2.76 0.40
C LYS A 101 -3.21 -2.30 1.84
N ILE A 102 -2.91 -3.17 2.79
CA ILE A 102 -2.49 -2.82 4.13
C ILE A 102 -1.06 -2.30 3.92
N ASP A 103 -0.92 -1.28 3.08
CA ASP A 103 0.07 -0.27 3.36
C ASP A 103 -0.37 0.18 4.75
N SER A 104 0.44 -0.10 5.76
CA SER A 104 0.26 0.30 7.16
C SER A 104 0.38 1.83 7.30
N LYS A 105 -0.21 2.57 6.37
CA LYS A 105 -0.53 3.96 6.54
C LYS A 105 -1.78 3.93 7.40
N SER A 106 -1.61 4.16 8.70
CA SER A 106 -2.72 4.69 9.49
C SER A 106 -3.28 5.84 8.68
N ILE A 107 -4.51 5.69 8.18
CA ILE A 107 -5.19 6.81 7.54
C ILE A 107 -5.41 7.77 8.69
N GLN A 108 -4.62 8.83 8.71
CA GLN A 108 -4.84 9.92 9.65
C GLN A 108 -6.14 10.57 9.20
N ILE A 109 -7.18 10.31 9.98
CA ILE A 109 -8.46 10.98 9.83
C ILE A 109 -8.37 12.17 10.78
N ASP A 110 -8.27 13.36 10.20
CA ASP A 110 -8.39 14.59 10.97
C ASP A 110 -9.80 14.72 11.56
N ALA A 111 -9.96 15.53 12.61
CA ALA A 111 -11.24 15.67 13.29
C ALA A 111 -12.38 16.07 12.32
N GLN A 112 -12.13 16.96 11.37
CA GLN A 112 -13.15 17.40 10.42
C GLN A 112 -13.63 16.24 9.52
N SER A 113 -12.70 15.43 9.02
CA SER A 113 -13.01 14.23 8.24
C SER A 113 -13.75 13.17 9.06
N PHE A 114 -13.38 12.99 10.33
CA PHE A 114 -14.03 12.04 11.23
C PHE A 114 -15.52 12.38 11.42
N TRP A 115 -15.85 13.65 11.67
CA TRP A 115 -17.23 14.05 11.94
C TRP A 115 -18.17 13.85 10.76
N LYS A 116 -17.66 14.02 9.53
CA LYS A 116 -18.42 13.70 8.30
C LYS A 116 -18.74 12.22 8.20
N LEU A 117 -17.77 11.36 8.55
CA LEU A 117 -17.98 9.90 8.56
C LEU A 117 -18.96 9.49 9.65
N ALA A 118 -18.86 10.08 10.84
CA ALA A 118 -19.76 9.77 11.94
C ALA A 118 -21.22 10.18 11.63
N GLU A 119 -21.43 11.30 10.94
CA GLU A 119 -22.76 11.70 10.44
C GLU A 119 -23.33 10.71 9.42
N GLN A 120 -22.51 10.19 8.50
CA GLN A 120 -22.92 9.15 7.56
C GLN A 120 -23.29 7.82 8.22
N CYS A 121 -22.79 7.58 9.44
CA CYS A 121 -23.08 6.38 10.23
C CYS A 121 -24.26 6.58 11.20
N ASP A 122 -25.09 7.62 11.00
CA ASP A 122 -26.23 7.98 11.86
C ASP A 122 -25.88 8.21 13.34
N ILE A 123 -24.61 8.56 13.61
CA ILE A 123 -24.18 8.92 14.96
C ILE A 123 -24.71 10.32 15.26
N LYS A 124 -25.58 10.44 16.28
CA LYS A 124 -26.11 11.74 16.72
C LYS A 124 -24.99 12.59 17.30
N ILE A 125 -24.49 13.56 16.55
CA ILE A 125 -23.47 14.51 17.01
C ILE A 125 -24.09 15.88 17.25
N LYS A 126 -23.72 16.57 18.33
CA LYS A 126 -24.17 17.93 18.61
C LYS A 126 -23.67 18.92 17.53
N PRO A 127 -24.49 19.90 17.10
CA PRO A 127 -24.06 20.95 16.18
C PRO A 127 -23.12 21.94 16.87
N GLY A 128 -22.00 22.31 16.22
CA GLY A 128 -21.00 23.25 16.75
C GLY A 128 -19.63 23.12 16.05
N GLN A 129 -18.69 24.03 16.33
CA GLN A 129 -17.28 23.84 15.96
C GLN A 129 -16.74 22.62 16.71
N LYS A 130 -16.20 21.64 15.98
CA LYS A 130 -15.68 20.41 16.57
C LYS A 130 -14.17 20.38 16.38
N ASN A 131 -13.45 20.47 17.49
CA ASN A 131 -11.99 20.44 17.53
C ASN A 131 -11.47 19.06 17.98
N ASP A 132 -10.15 18.90 18.09
CA ASP A 132 -9.52 17.64 18.52
C ASP A 132 -9.89 17.24 19.96
N ASN A 133 -10.20 18.21 20.84
CA ASN A 133 -10.65 17.93 22.19
C ASN A 133 -12.07 17.33 22.19
N ASP A 134 -12.96 17.84 21.33
CA ASP A 134 -14.31 17.29 21.17
C ASP A 134 -14.26 15.85 20.65
N LEU A 135 -13.34 15.55 19.73
CA LEU A 135 -13.10 14.20 19.23
C LEU A 135 -12.60 13.27 20.34
N THR A 136 -11.64 13.75 21.15
CA THR A 136 -11.08 12.98 22.27
C THR A 136 -12.15 12.65 23.31
N LEU A 137 -12.98 13.64 23.66
CA LEU A 137 -14.09 13.47 24.59
C LEU A 137 -15.16 12.52 24.03
N TRP A 138 -15.48 12.64 22.73
CA TRP A 138 -16.40 11.71 22.07
C TRP A 138 -15.89 10.28 22.09
N CYS A 139 -14.60 10.06 21.79
CA CYS A 139 -13.98 8.73 21.87
C CYS A 139 -14.12 8.15 23.27
N LEU A 140 -13.86 8.93 24.32
CA LEU A 140 -13.99 8.47 25.71
C LEU A 140 -15.45 8.13 26.10
N ASN A 141 -16.43 8.83 25.52
CA ASN A 141 -17.84 8.57 25.78
C ASN A 141 -18.38 7.35 25.03
N VAL A 142 -17.87 7.09 23.82
CA VAL A 142 -18.36 6.00 22.96
C VAL A 142 -17.66 4.68 23.24
N PHE A 143 -16.37 4.71 23.55
CA PHE A 143 -15.59 3.52 23.84
C PHE A 143 -15.37 3.39 25.34
N ASP A 144 -15.73 2.23 25.90
CA ASP A 144 -15.39 1.89 27.28
C ASP A 144 -13.89 1.59 27.42
N PHE A 145 -13.10 2.64 27.67
CA PHE A 145 -11.68 2.52 27.96
C PHE A 145 -11.38 2.23 29.45
N SER A 146 -12.40 2.11 30.30
CA SER A 146 -12.21 1.82 31.73
C SER A 146 -11.51 0.48 31.92
N LYS A 147 -11.83 -0.48 31.03
CA LYS A 147 -11.17 -1.77 30.95
C LYS A 147 -9.68 -1.57 30.76
N ILE A 148 -9.23 -0.83 29.75
CA ILE A 148 -7.80 -0.58 29.48
C ILE A 148 -7.13 0.43 30.45
N GLY A 149 -7.80 0.77 31.56
CA GLY A 149 -7.28 1.60 32.63
C GLY A 149 -7.26 3.10 32.31
N TYR A 150 -7.96 3.53 31.27
CA TYR A 150 -8.18 4.94 30.98
C TYR A 150 -9.58 5.33 31.45
N LYS A 151 -9.66 5.69 32.73
CA LYS A 151 -10.93 5.98 33.42
C LYS A 151 -11.34 7.46 33.32
N THR A 152 -10.42 8.34 32.99
CA THR A 152 -10.63 9.79 32.96
C THR A 152 -10.10 10.40 31.66
N LEU A 153 -10.64 11.55 31.25
CA LEU A 153 -10.11 12.31 30.11
C LEU A 153 -8.63 12.65 30.30
N GLU A 154 -8.26 13.03 31.52
CA GLU A 154 -6.88 13.28 31.90
C GLU A 154 -6.01 12.02 31.72
N SER A 155 -6.51 10.82 31.98
CA SER A 155 -5.73 9.59 31.75
C SER A 155 -5.37 9.37 30.27
N LEU A 156 -6.22 9.81 29.33
CA LEU A 156 -5.95 9.74 27.89
C LEU A 156 -4.92 10.77 27.44
N THR A 157 -4.96 11.98 28.01
CA THR A 157 -4.11 13.11 27.60
C THR A 157 -2.80 13.22 28.36
N SER A 158 -2.79 12.92 29.66
CA SER A 158 -1.61 12.94 30.53
C SER A 158 -0.73 11.70 30.37
N CYS A 159 -1.35 10.57 30.05
CA CYS A 159 -0.68 9.29 30.10
C CYS A 159 -0.42 8.79 28.68
N SER A 160 0.79 9.07 28.20
CA SER A 160 1.46 8.10 27.34
C SER A 160 1.66 6.81 28.17
N LYS A 161 0.59 6.02 28.41
CA LYS A 161 0.78 4.61 28.74
C LYS A 161 1.38 4.00 27.49
N LYS A 162 2.70 4.09 27.42
CA LYS A 162 3.52 3.59 26.33
C LYS A 162 3.56 2.07 26.50
N PHE A 163 2.44 1.41 26.21
CA PHE A 163 2.34 -0.04 26.10
C PHE A 163 3.30 -0.58 25.03
N ALA A 164 3.75 0.28 24.10
CA ALA A 164 4.55 -0.03 22.94
C ALA A 164 6.05 -0.33 23.20
N TYR A 165 6.46 -0.73 24.40
CA TYR A 165 7.84 -1.17 24.59
C TYR A 165 7.97 -2.63 24.14
N LEU A 166 8.65 -2.84 23.01
CA LEU A 166 8.99 -4.16 22.45
C LEU A 166 7.82 -5.08 22.09
N THR A 167 6.57 -4.60 22.08
CA THR A 167 5.38 -5.44 21.80
C THR A 167 5.40 -6.13 20.45
N SER A 168 6.00 -5.50 19.43
CA SER A 168 6.18 -6.10 18.11
C SER A 168 7.45 -6.92 17.96
N GLN A 169 8.34 -6.91 18.96
CA GLN A 169 9.65 -7.58 18.94
C GLN A 169 9.70 -8.84 19.82
N ILE A 170 8.77 -8.96 20.76
CA ILE A 170 8.65 -10.13 21.64
C ILE A 170 7.59 -11.07 21.08
N CYS A 171 7.92 -12.36 20.99
CA CYS A 171 6.98 -13.40 20.59
C CYS A 171 5.90 -13.56 21.65
N ASN A 172 4.63 -13.40 21.27
CA ASN A 172 3.54 -13.55 22.22
C ASN A 172 3.47 -14.97 22.82
N LYS A 173 3.79 -16.01 22.03
CA LYS A 173 3.72 -17.41 22.48
C LYS A 173 4.80 -17.80 23.49
N CYS A 174 6.07 -17.49 23.22
CA CYS A 174 7.20 -17.95 24.05
C CYS A 174 7.91 -16.82 24.83
N LYS A 175 7.44 -15.57 24.69
CA LYS A 175 8.01 -14.37 25.32
C LYS A 175 9.49 -14.07 24.99
N SER A 176 10.07 -14.77 24.01
CA SER A 176 11.41 -14.51 23.50
C SER A 176 11.44 -13.29 22.57
N LYS A 177 12.54 -12.51 22.61
CA LYS A 177 12.79 -11.36 21.72
C LYS A 177 13.38 -11.75 20.35
N GLN A 178 13.44 -13.04 20.03
CA GLN A 178 14.02 -13.56 18.79
C GLN A 178 13.01 -13.57 17.63
N LEU A 179 12.38 -12.43 17.33
CA LEU A 179 11.50 -12.27 16.16
C LEU A 179 12.27 -11.63 14.99
N ASN A 180 12.34 -12.36 13.87
CA ASN A 180 13.01 -11.91 12.65
C ASN A 180 12.03 -11.74 11.49
N ASN A 181 12.31 -10.77 10.61
CA ASN A 181 11.53 -10.61 9.38
C ASN A 181 11.87 -11.74 8.41
N ILE A 182 10.84 -12.31 7.78
CA ILE A 182 11.01 -13.33 6.74
C ILE A 182 11.47 -12.64 5.44
N SER A 183 12.42 -13.22 4.71
CA SER A 183 12.79 -12.81 3.35
C SER A 183 12.05 -13.65 2.32
N ILE A 184 11.68 -13.03 1.19
CA ILE A 184 11.11 -13.77 0.06
C ILE A 184 12.27 -14.51 -0.63
N THR A 185 12.14 -15.83 -0.83
CA THR A 185 13.11 -16.67 -1.54
C THR A 185 13.53 -16.04 -2.86
N GLY A 186 14.85 -15.87 -3.07
CA GLY A 186 15.39 -15.21 -4.26
C GLY A 186 15.39 -13.68 -4.22
N SER A 187 15.00 -13.04 -3.11
CA SER A 187 15.06 -11.59 -2.95
C SER A 187 15.68 -11.16 -1.61
N LYS A 188 16.42 -10.05 -1.61
CA LYS A 188 16.90 -9.39 -0.38
C LYS A 188 15.80 -8.63 0.37
N ARG A 189 14.55 -8.62 -0.13
CA ARG A 189 13.46 -7.85 0.47
C ARG A 189 12.86 -8.61 1.65
N ARG A 190 12.87 -7.94 2.80
CA ARG A 190 12.23 -8.41 4.03
C ARG A 190 10.75 -8.08 4.02
N VAL A 191 9.93 -9.05 4.37
CA VAL A 191 8.49 -8.89 4.54
C VAL A 191 8.26 -8.28 5.92
N HIS A 192 8.05 -6.96 5.98
CA HIS A 192 7.97 -6.25 7.26
C HIS A 192 6.81 -6.73 8.16
N PHE A 193 5.68 -7.10 7.56
CA PHE A 193 4.46 -7.47 8.26
C PHE A 193 4.45 -8.91 8.79
N VAL A 194 5.42 -9.76 8.40
CA VAL A 194 5.53 -11.14 8.88
C VAL A 194 6.81 -11.31 9.69
N LEU A 195 6.67 -11.83 10.89
CA LEU A 195 7.75 -12.15 11.81
C LEU A 195 7.81 -13.66 12.03
N LYS A 196 9.00 -14.22 12.08
CA LYS A 196 9.24 -15.60 12.53
C LYS A 196 9.97 -15.56 13.87
N CYS A 197 9.46 -16.29 14.84
CA CYS A 197 10.17 -16.52 16.10
C CYS A 197 11.17 -17.65 15.92
N GLU A 198 12.46 -17.40 16.14
CA GLU A 198 13.48 -18.46 16.05
C GLU A 198 13.43 -19.41 17.25
N SER A 199 12.97 -18.94 18.42
CA SER A 199 12.89 -19.76 19.63
C SER A 199 11.79 -20.84 19.56
N CYS A 200 10.62 -20.53 18.98
CA CYS A 200 9.48 -21.46 18.97
C CYS A 200 8.94 -21.76 17.56
N GLY A 201 9.61 -21.29 16.52
CA GLY A 201 9.23 -21.48 15.12
C GLY A 201 7.94 -20.79 14.67
N THR A 202 7.22 -20.12 15.58
CA THR A 202 5.90 -19.53 15.27
C THR A 202 6.04 -18.35 14.33
N VAL A 203 5.21 -18.31 13.29
CA VAL A 203 5.12 -17.22 12.34
C VAL A 203 3.93 -16.32 12.71
N TRP A 204 4.20 -15.03 12.82
CA TRP A 204 3.26 -14.01 13.25
C TRP A 204 3.02 -12.98 12.17
N ASN A 205 1.76 -12.56 12.02
CA ASN A 205 1.52 -11.19 11.59
C ASN A 205 2.00 -10.24 12.70
N ARG A 206 2.82 -9.24 12.34
CA ARG A 206 3.46 -8.31 13.30
C ARG A 206 2.43 -7.63 14.21
N ASP A 207 1.32 -7.18 13.64
CA ASP A 207 0.31 -6.41 14.36
C ASP A 207 -0.53 -7.32 15.26
N VAL A 208 -0.86 -8.52 14.81
CA VAL A 208 -1.51 -9.54 15.65
C VAL A 208 -0.64 -9.89 16.85
N ASN A 209 0.66 -10.13 16.65
CA ASN A 209 1.58 -10.39 17.76
C ASN A 209 1.65 -9.21 18.73
N SER A 210 1.74 -7.98 18.21
CA SER A 210 1.75 -6.78 19.04
C SER A 210 0.45 -6.59 19.82
N ALA A 211 -0.71 -6.82 19.19
CA ALA A 211 -2.01 -6.69 19.82
C ALA A 211 -2.20 -7.70 20.96
N LEU A 212 -1.80 -8.96 20.74
CA LEU A 212 -1.84 -9.99 21.79
C LEU A 212 -0.88 -9.65 22.94
N ASN A 213 0.30 -9.12 22.66
CA ASN A 213 1.20 -8.65 23.71
C ASN A 213 0.65 -7.46 24.49
N ILE A 214 0.00 -6.51 23.82
CA ILE A 214 -0.68 -5.39 24.49
C ILE A 214 -1.78 -5.92 25.40
N TYR A 215 -2.57 -6.89 24.94
CA TYR A 215 -3.59 -7.55 25.76
C TYR A 215 -3.00 -8.24 26.99
N ASP A 216 -1.93 -9.01 26.83
CA ASP A 216 -1.29 -9.70 27.95
C ASP A 216 -0.69 -8.71 28.98
N ILE A 217 -0.03 -7.65 28.51
CA ILE A 217 0.49 -6.58 29.38
C ILE A 217 -0.66 -5.95 30.15
N PHE A 218 -1.77 -5.70 29.47
CA PHE A 218 -2.95 -5.08 30.05
C PHE A 218 -3.56 -5.96 31.16
N VAL A 219 -3.78 -7.26 30.89
CA VAL A 219 -4.30 -8.22 31.88
C VAL A 219 -3.33 -8.41 33.05
N TYR A 220 -2.03 -8.36 32.81
CA TYR A 220 -1.03 -8.42 33.88
C TYR A 220 -1.12 -7.18 34.78
N LYS A 221 -1.12 -5.99 34.18
CA LYS A 221 -1.15 -4.70 34.89
C LYS A 221 -2.38 -4.53 35.77
N SER A 222 -3.54 -5.03 35.35
CA SER A 222 -4.76 -4.97 36.14
C SER A 222 -4.71 -5.80 37.42
N LYS A 223 -3.75 -6.74 37.53
CA LYS A 223 -3.55 -7.63 38.69
C LYS A 223 -2.31 -7.30 39.53
N HIS A 224 -1.43 -6.42 39.05
CA HIS A 224 -0.11 -6.16 39.66
C HIS A 224 0.15 -4.65 39.77
N ASP A 225 -0.80 -3.87 40.27
CA ASP A 225 -0.64 -2.43 40.56
C ASP A 225 -0.02 -1.59 39.43
N ASN A 226 -0.40 -1.90 38.17
CA ASN A 226 0.13 -1.29 36.95
C ASN A 226 1.61 -1.57 36.63
N GLU A 227 2.26 -2.50 37.31
CA GLU A 227 3.61 -2.96 36.98
C GLU A 227 3.67 -3.65 35.61
N SER A 228 4.76 -3.44 34.88
CA SER A 228 4.95 -4.06 33.56
C SER A 228 5.56 -5.46 33.73
N PRO A 229 5.09 -6.47 32.97
CA PRO A 229 5.69 -7.81 33.01
C PRO A 229 7.17 -7.74 32.63
N LEU A 230 8.00 -8.60 33.22
CA LEU A 230 9.47 -8.61 33.02
C LEU A 230 9.92 -8.48 31.54
N PRO A 231 9.35 -9.23 30.57
CA PRO A 231 9.76 -9.10 29.16
C PRO A 231 9.51 -7.69 28.57
N PHE A 232 8.56 -6.95 29.13
CA PHE A 232 8.12 -5.63 28.66
C PHE A 232 8.55 -4.50 29.62
N LYS A 233 9.33 -4.81 30.66
CA LYS A 233 9.89 -3.81 31.59
C LYS A 233 10.98 -3.04 30.85
N ARG A 234 10.98 -1.72 30.99
CA ARG A 234 12.08 -0.90 30.45
C ARG A 234 13.33 -1.05 31.32
N PRO A 235 14.52 -0.94 30.73
CA PRO A 235 15.72 -0.65 31.48
C PRO A 235 15.49 0.64 32.30
N SER A 236 15.96 0.67 33.54
CA SER A 236 16.11 1.95 34.26
C SER A 236 17.09 2.82 33.48
N GLU A 237 16.77 4.10 33.33
CA GLU A 237 17.72 5.09 32.82
C GLU A 237 18.75 5.31 33.94
N ASP A 238 20.01 4.91 33.68
CA ASP A 238 21.19 5.34 34.46
C ASP A 238 21.66 6.71 33.97
#